data_AF-A0A2D7IFK2-F1
#
_entry.id   AF-A0A2D7IFK2-F1
#
_cell.length_a   1.000
_cell.length_b   1.000
_cell.length_c   1.000
_cell.angle_alpha   90.00
_cell.angle_beta   90.00
_cell.angle_gamma   90.00
#
_symmetry.space_group_name_H-M   'P 1'
#
loop_
_entity.id
_entity.type
_entity.pdbx_description
1 polymer ?
#
loop_
_entity_poly.entity_id
_entity_poly.type
_entity_poly.pdbx_seq_one_letter_code
_entity_poly.pdbx_strand_id
1 'polypeptide(L)'
;MGNIAGKIWGQTELIEANGSCEFHRIDFVKGGTCSKHLHEYKWNGFYVMSGEMKIRVWQKDYDLVDETILKAGDYTAVKPGLYHSFEGLQDGVAFELYWAEFRHNDIQRESVGHLKSSNIVRLDKKNDKSRK
;
A
#
# COMPACT_ATOMS: atom_id res chain seq x y z
N MET A 1 20.44 -10.35 -11.76
CA MET A 1 19.31 -11.25 -12.06
C MET A 1 18.11 -10.65 -11.39
N GLY A 2 17.04 -10.33 -12.14
CA GLY A 2 15.88 -9.64 -11.57
C GLY A 2 15.15 -10.52 -10.57
N ASN A 3 14.64 -9.93 -9.49
CA ASN A 3 13.85 -10.64 -8.48
C ASN A 3 12.40 -10.82 -8.94
N ILE A 4 12.21 -11.24 -10.20
CA ILE A 4 10.89 -11.40 -10.81
C ILE A 4 10.49 -12.89 -10.74
N ALA A 5 9.32 -13.16 -10.17
CA ALA A 5 8.75 -14.49 -10.05
C ALA A 5 7.34 -14.55 -10.65
N GLY A 6 7.13 -15.46 -11.60
CA GLY A 6 5.82 -15.75 -12.17
C GLY A 6 4.88 -16.40 -11.16
N LYS A 7 3.59 -16.06 -11.25
CA LYS A 7 2.51 -16.55 -10.39
C LYS A 7 1.28 -16.82 -11.25
N ILE A 8 0.35 -17.65 -10.75
CA ILE A 8 -0.89 -17.94 -11.49
C ILE A 8 -1.73 -16.68 -11.74
N TRP A 9 -1.58 -15.68 -10.87
CA TRP A 9 -2.27 -14.40 -10.93
C TRP A 9 -1.50 -13.30 -11.67
N GLY A 10 -0.30 -13.60 -12.23
CA GLY A 10 0.56 -12.62 -12.89
C GLY A 10 2.04 -12.80 -12.52
N GLN A 11 2.69 -11.76 -12.02
CA GLN A 11 4.08 -11.82 -11.55
C GLN A 11 4.33 -10.84 -10.41
N THR A 12 5.31 -11.16 -9.57
CA THR A 12 5.85 -10.26 -8.55
C THR A 12 7.31 -9.95 -8.83
N GLU A 13 7.72 -8.72 -8.54
CA GLU A 13 9.09 -8.25 -8.56
C GLU A 13 9.45 -7.69 -7.17
N LEU A 14 10.39 -8.33 -6.47
CA LEU A 14 10.91 -7.78 -5.22
C LEU A 14 11.86 -6.61 -5.52
N ILE A 15 11.42 -5.41 -5.18
CA ILE A 15 12.16 -4.16 -5.41
C ILE A 15 13.17 -3.91 -4.30
N GLU A 16 12.77 -4.06 -3.03
CA GLU A 16 13.63 -3.82 -1.87
C GLU A 16 13.21 -4.73 -0.70
N ALA A 17 14.18 -5.31 0.01
CA ALA A 17 13.93 -6.09 1.21
C ALA A 17 15.02 -5.90 2.26
N ASN A 18 14.60 -5.68 3.50
CA ASN A 18 15.47 -5.68 4.67
C ASN A 18 14.76 -6.33 5.87
N GLY A 19 15.38 -6.31 7.05
CA GLY A 19 14.85 -6.95 8.25
C GLY A 19 13.48 -6.41 8.71
N SER A 20 13.08 -5.23 8.26
CA SER A 20 11.87 -4.54 8.69
C SER A 20 10.85 -4.26 7.60
N CYS A 21 11.25 -4.34 6.33
CA CYS A 21 10.45 -3.91 5.19
C CYS A 21 10.68 -4.82 3.98
N GLU A 22 9.62 -5.10 3.22
CA GLU A 22 9.70 -5.67 1.88
C GLU A 22 8.77 -4.88 0.95
N PHE A 23 9.26 -4.55 -0.24
CA PHE A 23 8.54 -3.77 -1.22
C PHE A 23 8.53 -4.53 -2.54
N HIS A 24 7.33 -4.84 -3.02
CA HIS A 24 7.10 -5.63 -4.21
C HIS A 24 6.29 -4.83 -5.22
N ARG A 25 6.59 -5.03 -6.50
CA ARG A 25 5.68 -4.69 -7.60
C ARG A 25 4.96 -5.95 -8.04
N ILE A 26 3.65 -5.84 -8.19
CA ILE A 26 2.75 -6.88 -8.66
C ILE A 26 2.23 -6.43 -10.02
N ASP A 27 2.50 -7.19 -11.08
CA ASP A 27 1.69 -7.12 -12.30
C ASP A 27 0.66 -8.24 -12.21
N PHE A 28 -0.62 -7.88 -12.12
CA PHE A 28 -1.71 -8.83 -11.94
C PHE A 28 -2.59 -8.89 -13.20
N VAL A 29 -3.18 -10.05 -13.45
CA VAL A 29 -4.13 -10.28 -14.54
C VAL A 29 -5.56 -10.39 -14.02
N LYS A 30 -6.53 -10.06 -14.87
CA LYS A 30 -7.95 -10.20 -14.59
C LYS A 30 -8.31 -11.65 -14.23
N GLY A 31 -9.03 -11.81 -13.13
CA GLY A 31 -9.40 -13.09 -12.53
C GLY A 31 -8.26 -13.78 -11.76
N GLY A 32 -7.03 -13.25 -11.84
CA GLY A 32 -5.90 -13.74 -11.07
C GLY A 32 -6.11 -13.51 -9.57
N THR A 33 -6.05 -14.57 -8.78
CA THR A 33 -6.26 -14.52 -7.32
C THR A 33 -5.02 -15.07 -6.59
N CYS A 34 -4.53 -14.34 -5.59
CA CYS A 34 -3.44 -14.83 -4.74
C CYS A 34 -3.94 -15.78 -3.65
N SER A 35 -3.01 -16.48 -2.99
CA SER A 35 -3.34 -17.36 -1.87
C SER A 35 -3.99 -16.58 -0.72
N LYS A 36 -4.94 -17.21 -0.02
CA LYS A 36 -5.37 -16.75 1.31
C LYS A 36 -4.24 -16.98 2.31
N HIS A 37 -3.67 -15.92 2.86
CA HIS A 37 -2.51 -15.97 3.76
C HIS A 37 -2.60 -14.90 4.85
N LEU A 38 -1.71 -14.95 5.83
CA LEU A 38 -1.55 -13.91 6.84
C LEU A 38 -0.08 -13.64 7.08
N HIS A 39 0.22 -12.47 7.62
CA HIS A 39 1.52 -12.15 8.21
C HIS A 39 1.38 -12.17 9.73
N GLU A 40 2.30 -12.84 10.42
CA GLU A 40 2.25 -12.94 11.89
C GLU A 40 2.55 -11.60 12.57
N TYR A 41 3.49 -10.83 12.02
CA TYR A 41 4.01 -9.61 12.65
C TYR A 41 4.02 -8.38 11.74
N LYS A 42 4.11 -8.56 10.42
CA LYS A 42 4.18 -7.46 9.45
C LYS A 42 2.78 -7.02 9.03
N TRP A 43 2.59 -5.71 8.86
CA TRP A 43 1.46 -5.19 8.08
C TRP A 43 1.65 -5.56 6.61
N ASN A 44 0.55 -5.69 5.86
CA ASN A 44 0.59 -5.85 4.40
C ASN A 44 -0.27 -4.77 3.73
N GLY A 45 0.34 -3.92 2.92
CA GLY A 45 -0.29 -2.79 2.24
C GLY A 45 -0.31 -2.96 0.74
N PHE A 46 -1.39 -2.54 0.09
CA PHE A 46 -1.60 -2.61 -1.35
C PHE A 46 -1.92 -1.22 -1.89
N TYR A 47 -1.09 -0.71 -2.80
CA TYR A 47 -1.32 0.53 -3.54
C TYR A 47 -1.52 0.21 -5.02
N VAL A 48 -2.68 0.52 -5.59
CA VAL A 48 -2.95 0.21 -7.01
C VAL A 48 -2.43 1.34 -7.91
N MET A 49 -1.52 1.02 -8.82
CA MET A 49 -0.99 1.95 -9.82
C MET A 49 -1.86 2.00 -11.08
N SER A 50 -2.42 0.87 -11.50
CA SER A 50 -3.33 0.75 -12.64
C SER A 50 -4.23 -0.47 -12.51
N GLY A 51 -5.37 -0.48 -13.22
CA GLY A 51 -6.38 -1.54 -13.14
C GLY A 51 -7.25 -1.42 -11.89
N GLU A 52 -7.88 -2.54 -11.53
CA GLU A 52 -8.74 -2.66 -10.34
C GLU A 52 -8.41 -3.96 -9.61
N MET A 53 -8.21 -3.87 -8.30
CA MET A 53 -7.88 -5.00 -7.43
C MET A 53 -8.88 -5.08 -6.28
N LYS A 54 -9.41 -6.27 -6.02
CA LYS A 54 -10.24 -6.54 -4.85
C LYS A 54 -9.40 -7.19 -3.76
N ILE A 55 -9.39 -6.61 -2.57
CA ILE A 55 -8.82 -7.20 -1.36
C ILE A 55 -9.94 -7.84 -0.54
N ARG A 56 -9.72 -9.07 -0.08
CA ARG A 56 -10.59 -9.78 0.88
C ARG A 56 -9.87 -9.94 2.19
N VAL A 57 -10.53 -9.62 3.30
CA VAL A 57 -9.98 -9.77 4.66
C VAL A 57 -10.97 -10.58 5.50
N TRP A 58 -10.49 -11.70 6.05
CA TRP A 58 -11.28 -12.54 6.96
C TRP A 58 -11.07 -12.05 8.38
N GLN A 59 -12.16 -11.56 8.98
CA GLN A 59 -12.11 -10.89 10.28
C GLN A 59 -12.09 -11.91 11.42
N LYS A 60 -11.52 -11.49 12.54
CA LYS A 60 -11.43 -12.32 13.76
C LYS A 60 -12.57 -12.06 14.74
N ASP A 61 -13.03 -10.81 14.78
CA ASP A 61 -14.01 -10.35 15.76
C ASP A 61 -15.45 -10.67 15.32
N TYR A 62 -15.64 -11.08 14.07
CA TYR A 62 -16.91 -11.48 13.49
C TYR A 62 -16.71 -12.42 12.29
N ASP A 63 -17.70 -13.27 12.00
CA ASP A 63 -17.67 -14.26 10.91
C ASP A 63 -18.10 -13.64 9.56
N LEU A 64 -17.40 -12.59 9.14
CA LEU A 64 -17.60 -11.98 7.83
C LEU A 64 -16.26 -11.77 7.10
N VAL A 65 -16.38 -11.60 5.79
CA VAL A 65 -15.26 -11.25 4.91
C VAL A 65 -15.49 -9.83 4.42
N ASP A 66 -14.57 -8.94 4.74
CA ASP A 66 -14.61 -7.58 4.22
C ASP A 66 -14.01 -7.58 2.81
N GLU A 67 -14.73 -7.01 1.84
CA GLU A 67 -14.24 -6.80 0.48
C GLU A 67 -14.00 -5.31 0.22
N THR A 68 -12.79 -4.96 -0.20
CA THR A 68 -12.43 -3.60 -0.62
C THR A 68 -11.98 -3.61 -2.07
N ILE A 69 -12.59 -2.78 -2.92
CA ILE A 69 -12.17 -2.61 -4.32
C ILE A 69 -11.29 -1.37 -4.40
N LEU A 70 -10.03 -1.57 -4.79
CA LEU A 70 -9.04 -0.54 -5.01
C LEU A 70 -8.93 -0.24 -6.50
N LYS A 71 -8.97 1.04 -6.86
CA LYS A 71 -8.70 1.58 -8.19
C LYS A 71 -7.33 2.25 -8.21
N ALA A 72 -6.88 2.66 -9.39
CA ALA A 72 -5.64 3.43 -9.53
C ALA A 72 -5.61 4.65 -8.58
N GLY A 73 -4.60 4.71 -7.71
CA GLY A 73 -4.44 5.73 -6.67
C GLY A 73 -4.94 5.33 -5.29
N ASP A 74 -5.71 4.25 -5.16
CA ASP A 74 -6.22 3.77 -3.88
C ASP A 74 -5.19 2.92 -3.14
N TYR A 75 -5.28 2.97 -1.81
CA TYR A 75 -4.45 2.23 -0.89
C TYR A 75 -5.28 1.57 0.21
N THR A 76 -4.88 0.37 0.62
CA THR A 76 -5.34 -0.23 1.87
C THR A 76 -4.22 -1.00 2.55
N ALA A 77 -4.39 -1.28 3.84
CA ALA A 77 -3.47 -2.11 4.59
C ALA A 77 -4.21 -3.09 5.50
N VAL A 78 -3.68 -4.30 5.59
CA VAL A 78 -4.17 -5.38 6.45
C VAL A 78 -3.22 -5.51 7.65
N LYS A 79 -3.78 -5.41 8.86
CA LYS A 79 -3.04 -5.59 10.11
C LYS A 79 -2.53 -7.03 10.26
N PRO A 80 -1.44 -7.25 11.01
CA PRO A 80 -0.94 -8.58 11.31
C PRO A 80 -2.02 -9.50 11.90
N GLY A 81 -1.91 -10.79 11.59
CA GLY A 81 -2.77 -11.83 12.11
C GLY A 81 -4.16 -11.93 11.46
N LEU A 82 -4.50 -11.16 10.43
CA LEU A 82 -5.70 -11.37 9.64
C LEU A 82 -5.39 -12.10 8.34
N TYR A 83 -6.18 -13.13 8.02
CA TYR A 83 -6.11 -13.76 6.71
C TYR A 83 -6.62 -12.79 5.64
N HIS A 84 -5.95 -12.74 4.51
CA HIS A 84 -6.33 -11.91 3.37
C HIS A 84 -5.90 -12.52 2.04
N SER A 85 -6.49 -12.02 0.96
CA SER A 85 -6.12 -12.32 -0.42
C SER A 85 -6.49 -11.14 -1.32
N PHE A 86 -5.91 -11.10 -2.53
CA PHE A 86 -6.32 -10.20 -3.58
C PHE A 86 -6.82 -10.95 -4.81
N GLU A 87 -7.68 -10.30 -5.59
CA GLU A 87 -8.14 -10.71 -6.92
C GLU A 87 -8.03 -9.51 -7.88
N GLY A 88 -7.38 -9.69 -9.02
CA GLY A 88 -7.39 -8.70 -10.10
C GLY A 88 -8.76 -8.67 -10.79
N LEU A 89 -9.50 -7.56 -10.69
CA LEU A 89 -10.77 -7.39 -11.42
C LEU A 89 -10.53 -6.93 -12.86
N GLN A 90 -9.36 -6.35 -13.11
CA GLN A 90 -8.82 -5.98 -14.42
C GLN A 90 -7.33 -6.36 -14.45
N ASP A 91 -6.70 -6.32 -15.62
CA ASP A 91 -5.24 -6.36 -15.69
C ASP A 91 -4.69 -5.04 -15.11
N GLY A 92 -3.58 -5.11 -14.38
CA GLY A 92 -3.06 -3.92 -13.71
C GLY A 92 -1.74 -4.11 -12.99
N VAL A 93 -1.34 -3.05 -12.32
CA VAL A 93 -0.11 -2.98 -11.52
C VAL A 93 -0.44 -2.48 -10.14
N ALA A 94 0.09 -3.14 -9.12
CA ALA A 94 0.02 -2.70 -7.73
C ALA A 94 1.41 -2.76 -7.09
N PHE A 95 1.61 -1.95 -6.07
CA PHE A 95 2.72 -2.13 -5.15
C PHE A 95 2.21 -2.78 -3.87
N GLU A 96 2.98 -3.74 -3.38
CA GLU A 96 2.72 -4.45 -2.15
C GLU A 96 3.85 -4.17 -1.16
N LEU A 97 3.50 -3.77 0.06
CA LEU A 97 4.43 -3.35 1.10
C LEU A 97 4.22 -4.19 2.35
N TYR A 98 5.26 -4.87 2.81
CA TYR A 98 5.29 -5.51 4.12
C TYR A 98 6.17 -4.69 5.05
N TRP A 99 5.69 -4.32 6.24
CA TRP A 99 6.52 -3.59 7.19
C TRP A 99 6.23 -3.91 8.66
N ALA A 100 7.26 -3.76 9.49
CA ALA A 100 7.11 -3.62 10.93
C ALA A 100 6.80 -2.16 11.27
N GLU A 101 5.82 -1.94 12.15
CA GLU A 101 5.41 -0.60 12.54
C GLU A 101 6.33 0.01 13.60
N PHE A 102 7.01 1.11 13.26
CA PHE A 102 7.84 1.89 14.17
C PHE A 102 7.21 3.26 14.48
N ARG A 103 7.89 4.09 15.29
CA ARG A 103 7.38 5.44 15.63
C ARG A 103 7.27 6.30 14.37
N HIS A 104 6.08 6.87 14.15
CA HIS A 104 5.79 7.70 12.98
C HIS A 104 6.57 9.03 12.95
N ASN A 105 7.00 9.54 14.11
CA ASN A 105 7.71 10.81 14.24
C ASN A 105 9.22 10.60 14.35
N ASP A 106 9.82 9.98 13.33
CA ASP A 106 11.26 9.63 13.30
C ASP A 106 12.04 10.42 12.24
N ILE A 107 11.55 11.61 11.88
CA ILE A 107 12.21 12.45 10.87
C ILE A 107 12.81 13.70 11.50
N GLN A 108 14.12 13.87 11.33
CA GLN A 108 14.84 15.11 11.63
C GLN A 108 15.24 15.78 10.31
N ARG A 109 14.94 17.07 10.17
CA ARG A 109 15.16 17.82 8.93
C ARG A 109 16.12 18.98 9.17
N GLU A 110 17.23 19.01 8.44
CA GLU A 110 18.17 20.14 8.46
C GLU A 110 17.78 21.27 7.52
N SER A 111 16.93 20.98 6.52
CA SER A 111 16.45 21.96 5.55
C SER A 111 15.01 21.69 5.11
N VAL A 112 14.40 22.66 4.44
CA VAL A 112 13.07 22.54 3.83
C VAL A 112 13.18 22.48 2.31
N GLY A 113 12.26 21.74 1.68
CA GLY A 113 12.16 21.72 0.22
C GLY A 113 11.89 23.12 -0.32
N HIS A 114 12.64 23.51 -1.35
CA HIS A 114 12.49 24.79 -2.02
C HIS A 114 12.35 24.56 -3.53
N LEU A 115 11.49 25.35 -4.15
CA LEU A 115 11.42 25.42 -5.61
C LEU A 115 12.52 26.37 -6.09
N LYS A 116 13.21 26.01 -7.16
CA LYS A 116 14.09 26.94 -7.87
C LYS A 116 13.17 28.00 -8.51
N SER A 117 13.20 29.22 -7.98
CA SER A 117 12.29 30.35 -8.22
C SER A 117 11.45 30.40 -9.51
N SER A 118 10.14 30.53 -9.34
CA SER A 118 9.31 31.57 -9.96
C SER A 118 8.08 31.85 -9.06
N ASN A 119 8.06 33.02 -8.40
CA ASN A 119 6.93 33.64 -7.66
C ASN A 119 5.77 32.74 -7.20
N ILE A 120 5.97 31.92 -6.16
CA ILE A 120 4.86 31.19 -5.52
C ILE A 120 4.64 31.75 -4.12
N VAL A 121 3.46 32.34 -3.92
CA VAL A 121 2.92 32.69 -2.61
C VAL A 121 2.36 31.42 -1.99
N ARG A 122 2.95 30.94 -0.88
CA ARG A 122 2.24 29.97 -0.04
C ARG A 122 1.03 30.68 0.56
N LEU A 123 -0.16 30.31 0.10
CA LEU A 123 -1.41 30.67 0.77
C LEU A 123 -1.58 29.77 2.00
N ASP A 124 -0.67 29.90 2.97
CA ASP A 124 -0.87 29.25 4.26
C ASP A 124 -2.06 29.93 4.94
N LYS A 125 -3.04 29.10 5.31
CA LYS A 125 -4.28 29.43 6.04
C LYS A 125 -4.13 30.69 6.89
N LYS A 126 -5.00 31.68 6.63
CA LYS A 126 -5.26 32.76 7.60
C LYS A 126 -5.44 32.11 8.97
N ASN A 127 -4.61 32.52 9.92
CA ASN A 127 -4.86 32.35 11.35
C ASN A 127 -6.26 32.89 11.63
N ASP A 128 -7.24 31.98 11.71
CA ASP A 128 -8.57 32.32 12.19
C ASP A 128 -8.45 32.55 13.71
N LYS A 129 -8.12 33.79 14.09
CA LYS A 129 -8.22 34.29 15.46
C LYS A 129 -9.66 34.64 15.83
N SER A 130 -10.67 33.96 15.29
CA SER A 130 -12.08 34.13 15.65
C SER A 130 -12.75 32.84 16.13
N ARG A 131 -12.17 32.22 17.17
CA ARG A 131 -12.97 31.44 18.13
C ARG A 131 -12.65 31.93 19.53
N LYS A 132 -13.45 32.89 19.97
CA LYS A 132 -13.73 33.14 21.39
C LYS A 132 -14.56 31.99 21.93
#